data_AF-A0A2Z6CM98-F1
#
_entry.id   AF-A0A2Z6CM98-F1
#
_cell.length_a   1.000
_cell.length_b   1.000
_cell.length_c   1.000
_cell.angle_alpha   90.00
_cell.angle_beta   90.00
_cell.angle_gamma   90.00
#
_symmetry.space_group_name_H-M   'P 1'
#
loop_
_entity.id
_entity.type
_entity.pdbx_description
1 polymer ?
#
loop_
_entity_poly.entity_id
_entity_poly.type
_entity_poly.pdbx_seq_one_letter_code
_entity_poly.pdbx_strand_id
1 'polypeptide(L)'
;MEWQSWTANVVEELILATQSFESPPSKENITKSLNLVIDKVAENNAAAFSRLTGVPRNSLWMWQSTKTLPELNILLKICYELEISLVEFLAPKNLVTKSFTKISQKYLQLSRTPRVSPKVFDQHKVRDALLAILAANEEPPPTMEEVAKRLGHHNRTISRHFPDLCSAISAKCHDYNKACRLKSIEKLCDDVREIVLSFNAQGIYPTKARVCELITNPGCFRYKQIRAAFNDARREIGL
;
A
#
# COMPACT_ATOMS: atom_id res chain seq x y z
N MET A 1 -23.71 -9.50 -28.04
CA MET A 1 -24.70 -10.58 -28.25
C MET A 1 -24.09 -11.98 -28.12
N GLU A 2 -22.80 -12.18 -28.44
CA GLU A 2 -22.14 -13.50 -28.38
C GLU A 2 -22.13 -14.14 -26.99
N TRP A 3 -21.88 -13.38 -25.92
CA TRP A 3 -21.86 -13.91 -24.54
C TRP A 3 -23.22 -14.51 -24.12
N GLN A 4 -24.32 -13.79 -24.36
CA GLN A 4 -25.65 -14.28 -23.96
C GLN A 4 -26.08 -15.52 -24.75
N SER A 5 -25.78 -15.55 -26.05
CA SER A 5 -26.03 -16.72 -26.88
C SER A 5 -25.19 -17.93 -26.44
N TRP A 6 -23.92 -17.70 -26.07
CA TRP A 6 -23.07 -18.77 -25.53
C TRP A 6 -23.58 -19.29 -24.19
N THR A 7 -24.00 -18.41 -23.26
CA THR A 7 -24.55 -18.84 -21.97
C THR A 7 -25.83 -19.66 -22.12
N ALA A 8 -26.68 -19.35 -23.09
CA ALA A 8 -27.90 -20.12 -23.36
C ALA A 8 -27.55 -21.56 -23.80
N ASN A 9 -26.58 -21.71 -24.71
CA ASN A 9 -26.11 -23.02 -25.17
C ASN A 9 -25.50 -23.84 -24.03
N VAL A 10 -24.75 -23.20 -23.12
CA VAL A 10 -24.16 -23.89 -21.97
C VAL A 10 -25.22 -24.39 -20.99
N VAL A 11 -26.29 -23.63 -20.79
CA VAL A 11 -27.41 -24.07 -19.94
C VAL A 11 -28.15 -25.24 -20.59
N GLU A 12 -28.35 -25.21 -21.91
CA GLU A 12 -28.92 -26.35 -22.66
C GLU A 12 -28.05 -27.60 -22.54
N GLU A 13 -26.74 -27.48 -22.73
CA GLU A 13 -25.77 -28.56 -22.56
C GLU A 13 -25.80 -29.12 -21.12
N LEU A 14 -25.89 -28.24 -20.12
CA LEU A 14 -25.99 -28.64 -18.72
C LEU A 14 -27.26 -29.45 -18.45
N ILE A 15 -28.41 -29.03 -19.00
CA ILE A 15 -29.68 -29.74 -18.88
C ILE A 15 -29.59 -31.12 -19.53
N LEU A 16 -29.05 -31.22 -20.74
CA LEU A 16 -28.86 -32.51 -21.42
C LEU A 16 -27.90 -33.43 -20.67
N ALA A 17 -26.83 -32.87 -20.10
CA ALA A 17 -25.83 -33.60 -19.33
C ALA A 17 -26.33 -34.08 -17.97
N THR A 18 -27.44 -33.56 -17.43
CA THR A 18 -28.02 -34.03 -16.15
C THR A 18 -28.28 -35.54 -16.15
N GLN A 19 -28.61 -36.12 -17.31
CA GLN A 19 -28.84 -37.56 -17.47
C GLN A 19 -27.54 -38.39 -17.46
N SER A 20 -26.39 -37.76 -17.71
CA SER A 20 -25.07 -38.39 -17.77
C SER A 20 -24.28 -38.31 -16.47
N PHE A 21 -24.74 -37.51 -15.50
CA PHE A 21 -24.11 -37.42 -14.18
C PHE A 21 -24.61 -38.54 -13.27
N GLU A 22 -23.72 -39.46 -12.88
CA GLU A 22 -24.01 -40.49 -11.86
C GLU A 22 -24.36 -39.89 -10.48
N SER A 23 -23.90 -38.66 -10.21
CA SER A 23 -24.19 -37.90 -8.99
C SER A 23 -24.02 -36.39 -9.24
N PRO A 24 -24.68 -35.50 -8.47
CA PRO A 24 -24.54 -34.06 -8.65
C PRO A 24 -23.09 -33.62 -8.43
N PRO A 25 -22.58 -32.66 -9.21
CA PRO A 25 -21.19 -32.22 -9.10
C PRO A 25 -20.94 -31.62 -7.72
N SER A 26 -20.04 -32.24 -6.97
CA SER A 26 -19.72 -31.79 -5.62
C SER A 26 -18.83 -30.55 -5.64
N LYS A 27 -18.81 -29.80 -4.52
CA LYS A 27 -17.88 -28.67 -4.33
C LYS A 27 -16.42 -29.09 -4.51
N GLU A 28 -16.12 -30.34 -4.16
CA GLU A 28 -14.78 -30.92 -4.31
C GLU A 28 -14.41 -31.11 -5.79
N ASN A 29 -15.36 -31.45 -6.65
CA ASN A 29 -15.11 -31.57 -8.10
C ASN A 29 -14.74 -30.20 -8.69
N ILE A 30 -15.45 -29.14 -8.34
CA ILE A 30 -15.14 -27.77 -8.77
C ILE A 30 -13.72 -27.37 -8.32
N THR A 31 -13.38 -27.68 -7.07
CA THR A 31 -12.05 -27.38 -6.51
C THR A 31 -10.94 -28.16 -7.23
N LYS A 32 -11.16 -29.45 -7.47
CA LYS A 32 -10.22 -30.32 -8.22
C LYS A 32 -10.03 -29.83 -9.64
N SER A 33 -11.12 -29.51 -10.34
CA SER A 33 -11.07 -28.95 -11.69
C SER A 33 -10.33 -27.63 -11.75
N LEU A 34 -10.57 -26.73 -10.79
CA LEU A 34 -9.86 -25.45 -10.72
C LEU A 34 -8.35 -25.66 -10.52
N ASN A 35 -7.95 -26.55 -9.62
CA ASN A 35 -6.54 -26.86 -9.39
C ASN A 35 -5.87 -27.48 -10.63
N LEU A 36 -6.53 -28.43 -11.30
CA LEU A 36 -6.03 -29.05 -12.53
C LEU A 36 -5.82 -28.03 -13.65
N VAL A 37 -6.76 -27.11 -13.82
CA VAL A 37 -6.67 -26.05 -14.83
C VAL A 37 -5.54 -25.08 -14.48
N ILE A 38 -5.43 -24.63 -13.23
CA ILE A 38 -4.37 -23.71 -12.79
C ILE A 38 -2.99 -24.36 -12.99
N ASP A 39 -2.87 -25.64 -12.67
CA ASP A 39 -1.63 -26.40 -12.88
C ASP A 39 -1.25 -26.46 -14.36
N LYS A 40 -2.19 -26.88 -15.22
CA LYS A 40 -1.97 -26.99 -16.66
C LYS A 40 -1.71 -25.67 -17.39
N VAL A 41 -2.37 -24.58 -16.96
CA VAL A 41 -2.32 -23.28 -17.65
C VAL A 41 -1.18 -22.41 -17.14
N ALA A 42 -0.87 -22.49 -15.84
CA ALA A 42 -0.01 -21.53 -15.16
C ALA A 42 1.03 -22.18 -14.23
N GLU A 43 1.34 -23.47 -14.38
CA GLU A 43 2.35 -24.17 -13.56
C GLU A 43 2.12 -23.97 -12.05
N ASN A 44 0.86 -24.09 -11.64
CA ASN A 44 0.40 -23.90 -10.27
C ASN A 44 0.55 -22.45 -9.73
N ASN A 45 0.77 -21.46 -10.60
CA ASN A 45 0.84 -20.05 -10.25
C ASN A 45 -0.54 -19.38 -10.28
N ALA A 46 -1.27 -19.43 -9.16
CA ALA A 46 -2.58 -18.82 -9.02
C ALA A 46 -2.59 -17.30 -9.31
N ALA A 47 -1.48 -16.59 -9.06
CA ALA A 47 -1.39 -15.16 -9.37
C ALA A 47 -1.29 -14.90 -10.88
N ALA A 48 -0.63 -15.79 -11.63
CA ALA A 48 -0.62 -15.73 -13.08
C ALA A 48 -2.00 -16.10 -13.66
N PHE A 49 -2.64 -17.16 -13.14
CA PHE A 49 -3.99 -17.52 -13.55
C PHE A 49 -5.01 -16.40 -13.30
N SER A 50 -4.89 -15.70 -12.16
CA SER A 50 -5.65 -14.48 -11.85
C SER A 50 -5.53 -13.40 -12.93
N ARG A 51 -4.30 -13.14 -13.40
CA ARG A 51 -4.04 -12.15 -14.47
C ARG A 51 -4.58 -12.60 -15.83
N LEU A 52 -4.57 -13.90 -16.12
CA LEU A 52 -5.03 -14.46 -17.39
C LEU A 52 -6.54 -14.40 -17.54
N THR A 53 -7.26 -14.74 -16.47
CA THR A 53 -8.73 -14.89 -16.43
C THR A 53 -9.45 -13.65 -15.89
N GLY A 54 -8.71 -12.71 -15.29
CA GLY A 54 -9.26 -11.52 -14.63
C GLY A 54 -9.95 -11.83 -13.30
N VAL A 55 -9.80 -13.04 -12.76
CA VAL A 55 -10.37 -13.43 -11.46
C VAL A 55 -9.45 -12.97 -10.33
N PRO A 56 -9.93 -12.33 -9.25
CA PRO A 56 -9.08 -11.89 -8.15
C PRO A 56 -8.35 -13.04 -7.46
N ARG A 57 -7.05 -12.85 -7.16
CA ARG A 57 -6.20 -13.85 -6.47
C ARG A 57 -6.79 -14.35 -5.15
N ASN A 58 -7.40 -13.46 -4.37
CA ASN A 58 -8.00 -13.83 -3.08
C ASN A 58 -9.21 -14.76 -3.26
N SER A 59 -10.00 -14.57 -4.32
CA SER A 59 -11.14 -15.43 -4.64
C SER A 59 -10.67 -16.84 -5.03
N LEU A 60 -9.63 -16.94 -5.87
CA LEU A 60 -9.02 -18.23 -6.21
C LEU A 60 -8.51 -18.95 -4.96
N TRP A 61 -7.76 -18.24 -4.10
CA TRP A 61 -7.26 -18.82 -2.85
C TRP A 61 -8.40 -19.30 -1.93
N MET A 62 -9.50 -18.54 -1.85
CA MET A 62 -10.68 -18.96 -1.11
C MET A 62 -11.26 -20.26 -1.69
N TRP A 63 -11.48 -20.38 -3.00
CA TRP A 63 -12.06 -21.61 -3.56
C TRP A 63 -11.11 -22.82 -3.50
N GLN A 64 -9.80 -22.58 -3.50
CA GLN A 64 -8.79 -23.64 -3.33
C GLN A 64 -8.68 -24.13 -1.88
N SER A 65 -8.82 -23.22 -0.90
CA SER A 65 -8.51 -23.48 0.51
C SER A 65 -9.74 -23.61 1.40
N THR A 66 -10.88 -23.07 0.96
CA THR A 66 -12.13 -23.01 1.73
C THR A 66 -13.25 -23.70 0.94
N LYS A 67 -14.24 -24.28 1.63
CA LYS A 67 -15.41 -24.92 0.98
C LYS A 67 -16.40 -23.90 0.37
N THR A 68 -15.94 -22.69 0.05
CA THR A 68 -16.74 -21.64 -0.61
C THR A 68 -16.76 -21.89 -2.11
N LEU A 69 -17.92 -21.64 -2.72
CA LEU A 69 -18.13 -21.87 -4.15
C LEU A 69 -18.01 -20.56 -4.93
N PRO A 70 -17.40 -20.57 -6.12
CA PRO A 70 -17.54 -19.47 -7.07
C PRO A 70 -19.01 -19.35 -7.52
N GLU A 71 -19.43 -18.13 -7.82
CA GLU A 71 -20.70 -17.90 -8.50
C GLU A 71 -20.66 -18.52 -9.91
N LEU A 72 -21.82 -18.99 -10.39
CA LEU A 72 -21.93 -19.61 -11.71
C LEU A 72 -21.41 -18.70 -12.83
N ASN A 73 -21.67 -17.39 -12.74
CA ASN A 73 -21.20 -16.42 -13.73
C ASN A 73 -19.66 -16.40 -13.84
N ILE A 74 -18.96 -16.55 -12.71
CA ILE A 74 -17.49 -16.60 -12.70
C ILE A 74 -17.00 -17.92 -13.29
N LEU A 75 -17.66 -19.04 -12.98
CA LEU A 75 -17.34 -20.34 -13.59
C LEU A 75 -17.51 -20.30 -15.11
N LEU A 76 -18.60 -19.72 -15.59
CA LEU A 76 -18.86 -19.53 -17.01
C LEU A 76 -17.76 -18.68 -17.66
N LYS A 77 -17.34 -17.59 -17.00
CA LYS A 77 -16.25 -16.74 -17.49
C LYS A 77 -14.94 -17.50 -17.59
N ILE A 78 -14.61 -18.30 -16.57
CA ILE A 78 -13.42 -19.16 -16.59
C ILE A 78 -13.52 -20.17 -17.73
N CYS A 79 -14.65 -20.87 -17.90
CA CYS A 79 -14.85 -21.85 -18.95
C CYS A 79 -14.72 -21.23 -20.36
N TYR A 80 -15.27 -20.02 -20.53
CA TYR A 80 -15.16 -19.27 -21.78
C TYR A 80 -13.71 -18.90 -22.12
N GLU A 81 -12.96 -18.35 -21.17
CA GLU A 81 -11.53 -18.00 -21.37
C GLU A 81 -10.64 -19.22 -21.62
N LEU A 82 -11.06 -20.39 -21.13
CA LEU A 82 -10.37 -21.67 -21.31
C LEU A 82 -10.84 -22.44 -22.55
N GLU A 83 -11.88 -21.96 -23.25
CA GLU A 83 -12.55 -22.64 -24.37
C GLU A 83 -12.99 -24.08 -24.03
N ILE A 84 -13.52 -24.29 -22.82
CA ILE A 84 -14.09 -25.57 -22.37
C ILE A 84 -15.57 -25.44 -22.03
N SER A 85 -16.27 -26.57 -22.06
CA SER A 85 -17.66 -26.61 -21.62
C SER A 85 -17.76 -26.63 -20.08
N LEU A 86 -18.86 -26.11 -19.54
CA LEU A 86 -19.10 -26.15 -18.09
C LEU A 86 -19.25 -27.60 -17.60
N VAL A 87 -19.86 -28.47 -18.41
CA VAL A 87 -20.04 -29.89 -18.08
C VAL A 87 -18.67 -30.59 -18.00
N GLU A 88 -17.77 -30.29 -18.94
CA GLU A 88 -16.38 -30.75 -18.91
C GLU A 88 -15.66 -30.24 -17.66
N PHE A 89 -15.87 -28.96 -17.30
CA PHE A 89 -15.30 -28.38 -16.10
C PHE A 89 -15.80 -29.04 -14.81
N LEU A 90 -17.08 -29.40 -14.73
CA LEU A 90 -17.66 -30.03 -13.55
C LEU A 90 -17.26 -31.50 -13.37
N ALA A 91 -16.64 -32.10 -14.39
CA ALA A 91 -16.14 -33.47 -14.39
C ALA A 91 -14.61 -33.52 -14.50
N PRO A 92 -13.85 -33.47 -13.38
CA PRO A 92 -12.38 -33.39 -13.38
C PRO A 92 -11.68 -34.43 -14.27
N LYS A 93 -12.26 -35.65 -14.39
CA LYS A 93 -11.74 -36.73 -15.22
C LYS A 93 -11.60 -36.33 -16.70
N ASN A 94 -12.53 -35.52 -17.21
CA ASN A 94 -12.56 -35.08 -18.61
C ASN A 94 -11.56 -33.94 -18.88
N LEU A 95 -11.15 -33.20 -17.85
CA LEU A 95 -10.17 -32.12 -17.98
C LEU A 95 -8.73 -32.62 -18.12
N VAL A 96 -8.44 -33.85 -17.70
CA VAL A 96 -7.08 -34.43 -17.73
C VAL A 96 -6.57 -34.57 -19.17
N THR A 97 -7.42 -34.78 -20.15
CA THR A 97 -7.04 -34.93 -21.57
C THR A 97 -7.10 -33.62 -22.36
N LYS A 98 -7.71 -32.57 -21.81
CA LYS A 98 -7.83 -31.27 -22.49
C LYS A 98 -6.51 -30.51 -22.52
N SER A 99 -6.28 -29.85 -23.66
CA SER A 99 -5.13 -28.99 -23.91
C SER A 99 -5.58 -27.53 -23.96
N PHE A 100 -4.93 -26.68 -23.16
CA PHE A 100 -5.28 -25.27 -22.99
C PHE A 100 -4.30 -24.36 -23.76
N THR A 101 -3.98 -24.71 -25.01
CA THR A 101 -2.85 -24.14 -25.76
C THR A 101 -2.90 -22.61 -25.90
N LYS A 102 -4.06 -22.03 -26.23
CA LYS A 102 -4.21 -20.58 -26.43
C LYS A 102 -3.92 -19.77 -25.15
N ILE A 103 -4.53 -20.14 -24.03
CA ILE A 103 -4.32 -19.44 -22.76
C ILE A 103 -2.92 -19.71 -22.18
N SER A 104 -2.35 -20.89 -22.42
CA SER A 104 -0.97 -21.23 -22.02
C SER A 104 0.05 -20.44 -22.85
N GLN A 105 -0.22 -20.19 -24.14
CA GLN A 105 0.58 -19.28 -24.96
C GLN A 105 0.49 -17.84 -24.44
N LYS A 106 -0.70 -17.36 -24.07
CA LYS A 106 -0.89 -16.05 -23.42
C LYS A 106 -0.10 -15.94 -22.11
N TYR A 107 -0.04 -17.02 -21.32
CA TYR A 107 0.79 -17.11 -20.12
C TYR A 107 2.28 -16.98 -20.41
N LEU A 108 2.79 -17.72 -21.41
CA LEU A 108 4.21 -17.67 -21.78
C LEU A 108 4.67 -16.26 -22.22
N GLN A 109 3.79 -15.50 -22.86
CA GLN A 109 4.11 -14.11 -23.22
C GLN A 109 4.13 -13.17 -22.01
N LEU A 110 3.26 -13.38 -21.02
CA LEU A 110 3.19 -12.58 -19.79
C LEU A 110 4.32 -12.91 -18.79
N SER A 111 4.75 -14.17 -18.72
CA SER A 111 5.81 -14.61 -17.79
C SER A 111 7.21 -14.17 -18.22
N ARG A 112 7.38 -13.77 -19.50
CA ARG A 112 8.65 -13.34 -20.09
C ARG A 112 9.18 -11.99 -19.63
N THR A 113 8.52 -11.30 -18.69
CA THR A 113 9.13 -10.10 -18.11
C THR A 113 10.44 -10.48 -17.42
N PRO A 114 11.59 -9.91 -17.85
CA PRO A 114 12.87 -10.24 -17.26
C PRO A 114 12.81 -9.89 -15.78
N ARG A 115 13.01 -10.90 -14.92
CA ARG A 115 13.11 -10.68 -13.48
C ARG A 115 14.32 -9.78 -13.26
N VAL A 116 14.09 -8.52 -12.93
CA VAL A 116 15.15 -7.60 -12.53
C VAL A 116 15.94 -8.29 -11.43
N SER A 117 17.23 -8.52 -11.68
CA SER A 117 18.10 -9.19 -10.72
C SER A 117 18.03 -8.45 -9.38
N PRO A 118 17.92 -9.17 -8.25
CA PRO A 118 17.89 -8.51 -6.94
C PRO A 118 19.12 -7.61 -6.81
N LYS A 119 18.90 -6.31 -6.56
CA LYS A 119 19.99 -5.39 -6.24
C LYS A 119 20.70 -5.94 -5.02
N VAL A 120 21.99 -6.25 -5.14
CA VAL A 120 22.78 -6.84 -4.05
C VAL A 120 22.73 -5.88 -2.86
N PHE A 121 22.21 -6.36 -1.73
CA PHE A 121 22.13 -5.60 -0.49
C PHE A 121 23.31 -5.99 0.39
N ASP A 122 24.37 -5.17 0.33
CA ASP A 122 25.56 -5.36 1.16
C ASP A 122 25.27 -4.87 2.58
N GLN A 123 24.90 -5.81 3.44
CA GLN A 123 24.49 -5.54 4.82
C GLN A 123 25.59 -4.82 5.62
N HIS A 124 26.85 -5.19 5.42
CA HIS A 124 27.97 -4.60 6.16
C HIS A 124 28.17 -3.14 5.78
N LYS A 125 28.24 -2.83 4.48
CA LYS A 125 28.38 -1.44 4.02
C LYS A 125 27.22 -0.56 4.47
N VAL A 126 26.00 -1.09 4.42
CA VAL A 126 24.82 -0.34 4.87
C VAL A 126 24.87 -0.10 6.38
N ARG A 127 25.25 -1.09 7.18
CA ARG A 127 25.41 -0.95 8.63
C ARG A 127 26.46 0.11 8.98
N ASP A 128 27.63 0.03 8.37
CA ASP A 128 28.74 0.95 8.66
C ASP A 128 28.37 2.39 8.29
N ALA A 129 27.67 2.57 7.17
CA ALA A 129 27.17 3.88 6.78
C ALA A 129 26.09 4.41 7.73
N LEU A 130 25.17 3.58 8.23
CA LEU A 130 24.18 3.98 9.25
C LEU A 130 24.86 4.40 10.56
N LEU A 131 25.88 3.65 11.01
CA LEU A 131 26.66 4.00 12.20
C LEU A 131 27.43 5.31 12.00
N ALA A 132 28.02 5.52 10.82
CA ALA A 132 28.70 6.76 10.48
C ALA A 132 27.73 7.96 10.50
N ILE A 133 26.51 7.80 9.98
CA ILE A 133 25.46 8.85 10.03
C ILE A 133 25.02 9.14 11.47
N LEU A 134 24.92 8.11 12.32
CA LEU A 134 24.58 8.30 13.74
C LEU A 134 25.68 9.06 14.48
N ALA A 135 26.93 8.70 14.23
CA ALA A 135 28.11 9.33 14.82
C ALA A 135 28.36 10.75 14.29
N ALA A 136 28.02 11.00 13.02
CA ALA A 136 28.05 12.33 12.45
C ALA A 136 27.02 13.23 13.16
N ASN A 137 27.49 14.29 13.81
CA ASN A 137 26.65 15.34 14.34
C ASN A 137 26.33 16.36 13.24
N GLU A 138 25.75 15.87 12.13
CA GLU A 138 25.24 16.71 11.05
C GLU A 138 24.01 17.49 11.56
N GLU A 139 24.02 18.82 11.40
CA GLU A 139 22.90 19.70 11.69
C GLU A 139 22.41 20.37 10.40
N PRO A 140 21.16 20.15 9.95
CA PRO A 140 20.13 19.30 10.57
C PRO A 140 20.41 17.79 10.39
N PRO A 141 20.01 16.94 11.36
CA PRO A 141 20.14 15.49 11.24
C PRO A 141 19.27 14.95 10.10
N PRO A 142 19.83 14.05 9.26
CA PRO A 142 19.14 13.57 8.08
C PRO A 142 17.92 12.73 8.45
N THR A 143 16.85 12.89 7.66
CA THR A 143 15.67 12.04 7.75
C THR A 143 15.95 10.63 7.22
N MET A 144 15.17 9.64 7.64
CA MET A 144 15.32 8.27 7.11
C MET A 144 15.10 8.18 5.59
N GLU A 145 14.34 9.09 4.99
CA GLU A 145 14.21 9.17 3.53
C GLU A 145 15.49 9.68 2.86
N GLU A 146 16.15 10.68 3.42
CA GLU A 146 17.43 11.17 2.91
C GLU A 146 18.53 10.12 3.09
N VAL A 147 18.56 9.43 4.23
CA VAL A 147 19.47 8.30 4.47
C VAL A 147 19.24 7.19 3.45
N ALA A 148 17.98 6.81 3.18
CA ALA A 148 17.65 5.82 2.16
C ALA A 148 18.11 6.23 0.75
N LYS A 149 17.95 7.53 0.40
CA LYS A 149 18.45 8.08 -0.88
C LYS A 149 19.98 8.02 -0.96
N ARG A 150 20.69 8.44 0.11
CA ARG A 150 22.17 8.40 0.19
C ARG A 150 22.72 6.97 0.02
N LEU A 151 22.02 5.98 0.57
CA LEU A 151 22.40 4.57 0.52
C LEU A 151 21.92 3.85 -0.75
N GLY A 152 21.07 4.49 -1.57
CA GLY A 152 20.52 3.88 -2.79
C GLY A 152 19.63 2.66 -2.54
N HIS A 153 19.07 2.53 -1.33
CA HIS A 153 18.21 1.42 -0.91
C HIS A 153 16.89 1.93 -0.37
N HIS A 154 15.81 1.21 -0.65
CA HIS A 154 14.48 1.58 -0.16
C HIS A 154 14.43 1.50 1.38
N ASN A 155 13.79 2.47 2.04
CA ASN A 155 13.69 2.54 3.51
C ASN A 155 13.17 1.23 4.12
N ARG A 156 12.12 0.64 3.53
CA ARG A 156 11.59 -0.68 3.94
C ARG A 156 12.66 -1.79 3.99
N THR A 157 13.61 -1.78 3.07
CA THR A 157 14.70 -2.77 3.03
C THR A 157 15.66 -2.54 4.19
N ILE A 158 16.10 -1.29 4.39
CA ILE A 158 17.02 -0.92 5.46
C ILE A 158 16.40 -1.23 6.82
N SER A 159 15.14 -0.82 7.04
CA SER A 159 14.40 -1.05 8.28
C SER A 159 14.13 -2.53 8.58
N ARG A 160 14.07 -3.41 7.56
CA ARG A 160 13.96 -4.86 7.77
C ARG A 160 15.25 -5.47 8.32
N HIS A 161 16.39 -4.94 7.90
CA HIS A 161 17.71 -5.46 8.30
C HIS A 161 18.27 -4.80 9.56
N PHE A 162 17.98 -3.51 9.77
CA PHE A 162 18.55 -2.71 10.86
C PHE A 162 17.48 -1.84 11.56
N PRO A 163 16.47 -2.44 12.19
CA PRO A 163 15.38 -1.69 12.83
C PRO A 163 15.89 -0.75 13.93
N ASP A 164 16.87 -1.19 14.73
CA ASP A 164 17.40 -0.43 15.85
C ASP A 164 18.16 0.82 15.39
N LEU A 165 18.99 0.69 14.34
CA LEU A 165 19.73 1.83 13.78
C LEU A 165 18.80 2.83 13.10
N CYS A 166 17.79 2.35 12.37
CA CYS A 166 16.76 3.22 11.79
C CYS A 166 15.99 4.00 12.87
N SER A 167 15.67 3.33 13.98
CA SER A 167 14.97 3.95 15.11
C SER A 167 15.84 5.03 15.77
N ALA A 168 17.13 4.74 15.99
CA ALA A 168 18.06 5.72 16.56
C ALA A 168 18.21 6.98 15.69
N ILE A 169 18.34 6.83 14.37
CA ILE A 169 18.42 7.98 13.43
C ILE A 169 17.11 8.77 13.46
N SER A 170 15.98 8.08 13.43
CA SER A 170 14.66 8.70 13.48
C SER A 170 14.44 9.48 14.77
N ALA A 171 14.89 8.93 15.91
CA ALA A 171 14.83 9.58 17.21
C ALA A 171 15.68 10.86 17.23
N LYS A 172 16.93 10.81 16.74
CA LYS A 172 17.82 11.98 16.63
C LYS A 172 17.17 13.10 15.80
N CYS A 173 16.58 12.74 14.65
CA CYS A 173 15.88 13.70 13.80
C CYS A 173 14.62 14.27 14.47
N HIS A 174 13.84 13.42 15.15
CA HIS A 174 12.66 13.86 15.90
C HIS A 174 13.01 14.83 17.02
N ASP A 175 14.03 14.52 17.82
CA ASP A 175 14.44 15.34 18.96
C ASP A 175 14.99 16.69 18.52
N TYR A 176 15.79 16.72 17.45
CA TYR A 176 16.26 17.97 16.84
C TYR A 176 15.09 18.82 16.35
N ASN A 177 14.15 18.23 15.58
CA ASN A 177 12.98 18.96 15.08
C ASN A 177 12.10 19.48 16.22
N LYS A 178 11.95 18.70 17.30
CA LYS A 178 11.24 19.12 18.51
C LYS A 178 11.95 20.30 19.19
N ALA A 179 13.27 20.25 19.35
CA ALA A 179 14.06 21.33 19.91
C ALA A 179 13.99 22.61 19.05
N CYS A 180 14.16 22.49 17.73
CA CYS A 180 14.00 23.61 16.79
C CYS A 180 12.59 24.20 16.86
N ARG A 181 11.55 23.36 16.93
CA ARG A 181 10.17 23.82 17.07
C ARG A 181 9.95 24.59 18.37
N LEU A 182 10.50 24.11 19.49
CA LEU A 182 10.39 24.81 20.78
C LEU A 182 11.08 26.18 20.72
N LYS A 183 12.32 26.25 20.21
CA LYS A 183 13.05 27.51 20.00
C LYS A 183 12.28 28.49 19.11
N SER A 184 11.71 27.99 18.02
CA SER A 184 10.89 28.83 17.13
C SER A 184 9.63 29.34 17.81
N ILE A 185 8.99 28.55 18.68
CA ILE A 185 7.82 29.00 19.45
C ILE A 185 8.21 30.05 20.50
N GLU A 186 9.33 29.84 21.19
CA GLU A 186 9.86 30.78 22.18
C GLU A 186 10.17 32.14 21.55
N LYS A 187 10.92 32.15 20.45
CA LYS A 187 11.18 33.38 19.68
C LYS A 187 9.89 34.09 19.28
N LEU A 188 8.89 33.33 18.81
CA LEU A 188 7.60 33.89 18.40
C LEU A 188 6.78 34.44 19.58
N CYS A 189 6.95 33.89 20.79
CA CYS A 189 6.37 34.46 22.01
C CYS A 189 7.03 35.79 22.37
N ASP A 190 8.36 35.88 22.25
CA ASP A 190 9.11 37.10 22.52
C ASP A 190 8.75 38.21 21.52
N ASP A 191 8.71 37.88 20.23
CA ASP A 191 8.26 38.80 19.17
C ASP A 191 6.85 39.37 19.48
N VAL A 192 5.92 38.51 19.91
CA VAL A 192 4.56 38.95 20.30
C VAL A 192 4.57 39.88 21.50
N ARG A 193 5.38 39.58 22.53
CA ARG A 193 5.51 40.44 23.71
C ARG A 193 6.04 41.81 23.31
N GLU A 194 7.10 41.87 22.51
CA GLU A 194 7.69 43.13 22.03
C GLU A 194 6.69 43.97 21.24
N ILE A 195 5.92 43.34 20.33
CA ILE A 195 4.89 44.06 19.55
C ILE A 195 3.81 44.63 20.47
N VAL A 196 3.34 43.87 21.46
CA VAL A 196 2.32 44.34 22.41
C VAL A 196 2.82 45.54 23.23
N LEU A 197 4.05 45.48 23.73
CA LEU A 197 4.68 46.60 24.44
C LEU A 197 4.84 47.82 23.54
N SER A 198 5.21 47.62 22.27
CA SER A 198 5.36 48.71 21.29
C SER A 198 4.02 49.41 21.01
N PHE A 199 2.91 48.66 20.93
CA PHE A 199 1.58 49.23 20.75
C PHE A 199 1.14 50.04 21.96
N ASN A 200 1.43 49.59 23.18
CA ASN A 200 1.15 50.37 24.39
C ASN A 200 1.92 51.70 24.39
N ALA A 201 3.20 51.69 24.03
CA ALA A 201 4.01 52.90 23.92
C ALA A 201 3.49 53.89 22.86
N GLN A 202 2.85 53.39 21.81
CA GLN A 202 2.22 54.19 20.76
C GLN A 202 0.77 54.60 21.09
N GLY A 203 0.22 54.20 22.24
CA GLY A 203 -1.17 54.45 22.63
C GLY A 203 -2.20 53.66 21.82
N ILE A 204 -1.75 52.61 21.12
CA ILE A 204 -2.59 51.75 20.27
C ILE A 204 -3.04 50.53 21.07
N TYR A 205 -4.34 50.22 21.04
CA TYR A 205 -4.86 49.03 21.70
C TYR A 205 -4.39 47.73 20.99
N PRO A 206 -3.73 46.78 21.70
CA PRO A 206 -3.20 45.56 21.12
C PRO A 206 -4.31 44.50 20.91
N THR A 207 -4.68 44.28 19.65
CA THR A 207 -5.58 43.19 19.22
C THR A 207 -4.79 42.08 18.53
N LYS A 208 -5.31 40.84 18.58
CA LYS A 208 -4.66 39.67 17.95
C LYS A 208 -4.43 39.88 16.44
N ALA A 209 -5.38 40.50 15.75
CA ALA A 209 -5.28 40.79 14.32
C ALA A 209 -4.10 41.73 14.00
N ARG A 210 -3.94 42.82 14.77
CA ARG A 210 -2.83 43.78 14.59
C ARG A 210 -1.47 43.17 14.89
N VAL A 211 -1.38 42.29 15.88
CA VAL A 211 -0.14 41.56 16.17
C VAL A 211 0.20 40.57 15.04
N CYS A 212 -0.79 39.92 14.45
CA CYS A 212 -0.59 39.05 13.27
C CYS A 212 -0.07 39.79 12.04
N GLU A 213 -0.39 41.08 11.87
CA GLU A 213 0.07 41.88 10.71
C GLU A 213 1.56 42.18 10.76
N LEU A 214 2.16 42.22 11.96
CA LEU A 214 3.57 42.59 12.16
C LEU A 214 4.50 41.39 12.36
N ILE A 215 3.95 40.19 12.58
CA ILE A 215 4.75 39.00 12.87
C ILE A 215 5.08 38.20 11.61
N THR A 216 6.26 37.56 11.58
CA THR A 216 6.72 36.75 10.43
C THR A 216 5.82 35.55 10.10
N ASN A 217 5.00 35.09 11.06
CA ASN A 217 4.06 33.99 10.87
C ASN A 217 2.62 34.37 11.26
N PRO A 218 1.76 34.73 10.30
CA PRO A 218 0.38 35.17 10.56
C PRO A 218 -0.49 34.16 11.33
N GLY A 219 -0.12 32.87 11.31
CA GLY A 219 -0.81 31.79 12.03
C GLY A 219 -0.33 31.57 13.48
N CYS A 220 0.46 32.47 14.06
CA CYS A 220 1.12 32.31 15.37
C CYS A 220 0.15 32.01 16.53
N PHE A 221 -1.05 32.61 16.56
CA PHE A 221 -2.01 32.41 17.65
C PHE A 221 -2.66 31.00 17.69
N ARG A 222 -2.35 30.13 16.72
CA ARG A 222 -2.75 28.71 16.79
C ARG A 222 -2.11 28.00 17.99
N TYR A 223 -0.88 28.37 18.33
CA TYR A 223 -0.15 27.80 19.44
C TYR A 223 -0.69 28.29 20.79
N LYS A 224 -0.81 27.39 21.78
CA LYS A 224 -1.33 27.73 23.11
C LYS A 224 -0.36 28.65 23.87
N GLN A 225 0.93 28.40 23.72
CA GLN A 225 2.02 29.16 24.35
C GLN A 225 1.97 30.63 23.93
N ILE A 226 1.75 30.90 22.65
CA ILE A 226 1.74 32.26 22.10
C ILE A 226 0.49 33.03 22.56
N ARG A 227 -0.67 32.35 22.66
CA ARG A 227 -1.87 32.94 23.26
C ARG A 227 -1.68 33.32 24.73
N ALA A 228 -0.95 32.49 25.49
CA ALA A 228 -0.61 32.79 26.88
C ALA A 228 0.31 34.02 26.94
N ALA A 229 1.41 34.02 26.18
CA ALA A 229 2.35 35.15 26.11
C ALA A 229 1.68 36.49 25.76
N PHE A 230 0.75 36.50 24.80
CA PHE A 230 -0.03 37.69 24.47
C PHE A 230 -0.93 38.19 25.61
N ASN A 231 -1.61 37.27 26.30
CA ASN A 231 -2.47 37.63 27.42
C ASN A 231 -1.65 38.13 28.62
N ASP A 232 -0.50 37.51 28.88
CA ASP A 232 0.41 37.92 29.95
C ASP A 232 0.99 39.32 29.65
N ALA A 233 1.45 39.57 28.42
CA ALA A 233 1.91 40.89 27.99
C ALA A 233 0.81 41.97 28.09
N ARG A 234 -0.45 41.61 27.86
CA ARG A 234 -1.59 42.53 28.07
C ARG A 234 -1.83 42.85 29.55
N ARG A 235 -1.72 41.87 30.43
CA ARG A 235 -1.83 42.09 31.88
C ARG A 235 -0.71 43.00 32.39
N GLU A 236 0.51 42.85 31.85
CA GLU A 236 1.67 43.69 32.20
C GLU A 236 1.43 45.19 31.89
N ILE A 237 0.68 45.50 30.83
CA ILE A 237 0.29 46.88 30.47
C ILE A 237 -1.07 47.32 31.04
N GLY A 238 -1.68 46.51 31.91
CA GLY A 238 -2.94 46.84 32.59
C GLY A 238 -4.22 46.60 31.77
N LEU A 239 -4.20 45.70 30.78
CA LEU A 239 -5.29 45.37 29.83
C LEU A 239 -5.79 43.91 29.87
#